data_AF-A0A518GBH9-F1
#
_entry.id   AF-A0A518GBH9-F1
#
_cell.length_a   1.000
_cell.length_b   1.000
_cell.length_c   1.000
_cell.angle_alpha   90.00
_cell.angle_beta   90.00
_cell.angle_gamma   90.00
#
_symmetry.space_group_name_H-M   'P 1'
#
loop_
_entity.id
_entity.type
_entity.pdbx_description
1 polymer ?
#
loop_
_entity_poly.entity_id
_entity_poly.type
_entity_poly.pdbx_seq_one_letter_code
_entity_poly.pdbx_strand_id
1 'polypeptide(L)'
;MNLRTLDEHPQTLTRAAQYVRMSTEHQQYSTANQDDTILDFARRRGFEIVKTYADEGKSGLNVAGRASLQQLIDDVQCGKADFSAILVYDISRWGRFQDADESAYYEYLCKRAGIEVHYCAEPFENDGGPTSTIIKSVKRAMAGEYSRELSTKVFKGQCRLIELGYRQGGPAGFGLRRMLISQAGVEKGPLARGERKSLQTDRVILVPGPDEEVETVRWIYTAFTVEGKREAEIANELNEKGISTDLGRSWNRGTVNQVLTNEKYVGNNVYNRTSFKLKKKRVENAPEMWVRHEQAFEPVVSLEEFFVARGIIQERARKITNDELIAKLSKLADQNSRLSGQLIDACHSMPSSSVYRSRFGSLLAAYKQIGLQPDRDYRYVEINRDLRQMYPQLVSDVTSKLGAAGATVTQDSTSDLLLINGEYSASMVLSRCRQTQAGSLRWLIKLNQGVTPDITILVRMNIENTAPADYYLLPIIDIDSPKLLLCEVNGVHLDTYQFDSLEFLASASAREKVEV
;
A
#
# COMPACT_ATOMS: atom_id res chain seq x y z
N MET A 1 -48.91 -3.00 -77.87
CA MET A 1 -47.77 -2.07 -77.75
C MET A 1 -47.46 -1.96 -76.26
N ASN A 2 -46.22 -2.27 -75.87
CA ASN A 2 -45.83 -2.76 -74.55
C ASN A 2 -46.06 -1.79 -73.38
N LEU A 3 -46.75 -2.27 -72.34
CA LEU A 3 -46.62 -1.79 -70.97
C LEU A 3 -45.28 -2.34 -70.43
N ARG A 4 -44.28 -1.46 -70.28
CA ARG A 4 -43.05 -1.78 -69.54
C ARG A 4 -43.38 -1.72 -68.05
N THR A 5 -43.54 -2.89 -67.44
CA THR A 5 -43.35 -3.09 -66.01
C THR A 5 -41.93 -2.66 -65.65
N LEU A 6 -41.80 -1.68 -64.76
CA LEU A 6 -40.55 -1.36 -64.10
C LEU A 6 -40.27 -2.50 -63.11
N ASP A 7 -39.22 -3.27 -63.37
CA ASP A 7 -38.67 -4.24 -62.42
C ASP A 7 -38.19 -3.49 -61.17
N GLU A 8 -38.96 -3.52 -60.09
CA GLU A 8 -38.44 -3.25 -58.74
C GLU A 8 -37.64 -4.46 -58.28
N HIS A 9 -36.35 -4.50 -58.63
CA HIS A 9 -35.41 -5.38 -57.96
C HIS A 9 -35.33 -4.97 -56.48
N PRO A 10 -35.59 -5.86 -55.51
CA PRO A 10 -35.34 -5.56 -54.11
C PRO A 10 -33.83 -5.29 -53.95
N GLN A 11 -33.46 -4.05 -53.62
CA GLN A 11 -32.09 -3.74 -53.24
C GLN A 11 -31.75 -4.61 -52.02
N THR A 12 -30.90 -5.62 -52.21
CA THR A 12 -30.33 -6.40 -51.10
C THR A 12 -29.59 -5.44 -50.19
N LEU A 13 -30.18 -5.18 -49.02
CA LEU A 13 -29.57 -4.33 -48.01
C LEU A 13 -28.30 -4.97 -47.49
N THR A 14 -27.25 -4.17 -47.35
CA THR A 14 -25.97 -4.64 -46.80
C THR A 14 -26.08 -4.70 -45.28
N ARG A 15 -25.82 -5.87 -44.69
CA ARG A 15 -25.91 -6.04 -43.23
C ARG A 15 -24.77 -5.30 -42.54
N ALA A 16 -25.09 -4.47 -41.56
CA ALA A 16 -24.14 -3.65 -40.83
C ALA A 16 -24.34 -3.76 -39.31
N ALA A 17 -23.25 -3.70 -38.55
CA ALA A 17 -23.29 -3.47 -37.11
C ALA A 17 -23.14 -1.97 -36.82
N GLN A 18 -23.75 -1.48 -35.74
CA GLN A 18 -23.48 -0.13 -35.24
C GLN A 18 -22.69 -0.17 -33.94
N TYR A 19 -21.78 0.80 -33.77
CA TYR A 19 -21.04 1.00 -32.53
C TYR A 19 -21.26 2.41 -31.97
N VAL A 20 -21.78 2.47 -30.75
CA VAL A 20 -22.05 3.72 -30.04
C VAL A 20 -21.34 3.79 -28.69
N ARG A 21 -20.90 5.00 -28.31
CA ARG A 21 -20.16 5.21 -27.06
C ARG A 21 -20.51 6.54 -26.40
N MET A 22 -20.63 6.49 -25.08
CA MET A 22 -20.82 7.66 -24.19
C MET A 22 -19.66 7.80 -23.23
N SER A 23 -19.11 9.00 -23.09
CA SER A 23 -17.91 9.22 -22.24
C SER A 23 -18.27 9.53 -20.77
N THR A 24 -19.50 9.95 -20.47
CA THR A 24 -20.00 10.28 -19.12
C THR A 24 -21.54 10.29 -19.07
N GLU A 25 -22.15 9.93 -17.94
CA GLU A 25 -23.61 9.84 -17.71
C GLU A 25 -24.41 11.15 -17.90
N HIS A 26 -23.77 12.33 -17.89
CA HIS A 26 -24.48 13.62 -17.92
C HIS A 26 -24.95 14.06 -19.32
N GLN A 27 -24.89 13.19 -20.32
CA GLN A 27 -25.38 13.47 -21.68
C GLN A 27 -26.45 12.46 -22.10
N GLN A 28 -27.56 12.39 -21.36
CA GLN A 28 -28.69 11.48 -21.67
C GLN A 28 -29.21 11.57 -23.12
N TYR A 29 -28.91 12.66 -23.85
CA TYR A 29 -29.28 12.85 -25.25
C TYR A 29 -28.19 12.51 -26.27
N SER A 30 -27.01 12.01 -25.88
CA SER A 30 -25.88 11.82 -26.82
C SER A 30 -25.90 10.49 -27.58
N THR A 31 -26.44 9.39 -27.03
CA THR A 31 -26.55 8.10 -27.76
C THR A 31 -27.69 8.11 -28.76
N ALA A 32 -28.88 8.56 -28.36
CA ALA A 32 -30.02 8.66 -29.27
C ALA A 32 -29.70 9.50 -30.53
N ASN A 33 -29.04 10.65 -30.36
CA ASN A 33 -28.60 11.46 -31.51
C ASN A 33 -27.54 10.76 -32.38
N GLN A 34 -26.68 9.92 -31.79
CA GLN A 34 -25.73 9.10 -32.55
C GLN A 34 -26.48 8.03 -33.34
N ASP A 35 -27.42 7.33 -32.69
CA ASP A 35 -28.26 6.29 -33.30
C ASP A 35 -29.06 6.86 -34.47
N ASP A 36 -29.73 8.01 -34.30
CA ASP A 36 -30.52 8.66 -35.36
C ASP A 36 -29.65 9.01 -36.58
N THR A 37 -28.45 9.54 -36.34
CA THR A 37 -27.53 9.89 -37.44
C THR A 37 -27.02 8.64 -38.16
N ILE A 38 -26.71 7.57 -37.42
CA ILE A 38 -26.28 6.29 -37.99
C ILE A 38 -27.41 5.64 -38.80
N LEU A 39 -28.63 5.69 -38.29
CA LEU A 39 -29.83 5.16 -38.93
C LEU A 39 -30.15 5.90 -40.24
N ASP A 40 -30.06 7.23 -40.24
CA ASP A 40 -30.23 8.04 -41.44
C ASP A 40 -29.15 7.74 -42.48
N PHE A 41 -27.90 7.56 -42.06
CA PHE A 41 -26.80 7.15 -42.93
C PHE A 41 -27.06 5.75 -43.52
N ALA A 42 -27.50 4.80 -42.68
CA ALA A 42 -27.82 3.43 -43.08
C ALA A 42 -28.92 3.40 -44.15
N ARG A 43 -30.02 4.13 -43.93
CA ARG A 43 -31.15 4.22 -44.87
C ARG A 43 -30.72 4.80 -46.23
N ARG A 44 -29.92 5.87 -46.23
CA ARG A 44 -29.47 6.53 -47.48
C ARG A 44 -28.55 5.66 -48.33
N ARG A 45 -27.80 4.75 -47.70
CA ARG A 45 -26.79 3.90 -48.38
C ARG A 45 -27.19 2.43 -48.50
N GLY A 46 -28.41 2.07 -48.11
CA GLY A 46 -28.92 0.70 -48.22
C GLY A 46 -28.26 -0.28 -47.24
N PHE A 47 -27.97 0.16 -46.02
CA PHE A 47 -27.53 -0.71 -44.93
C PHE A 47 -28.70 -1.13 -44.02
N GLU A 48 -28.69 -2.38 -43.58
CA GLU A 48 -29.57 -2.91 -42.53
C GLU A 48 -28.75 -3.07 -41.24
N ILE A 49 -29.15 -2.41 -40.15
CA ILE A 49 -28.45 -2.54 -38.86
C ILE A 49 -28.92 -3.83 -38.16
N VAL A 50 -28.03 -4.81 -38.06
CA VAL A 50 -28.35 -6.15 -37.53
C VAL A 50 -27.90 -6.35 -36.10
N LYS A 51 -26.94 -5.54 -35.64
CA LYS A 51 -26.37 -5.62 -34.29
C LYS A 51 -25.91 -4.26 -33.78
N THR A 52 -26.10 -4.03 -32.48
CA THR A 52 -25.69 -2.78 -31.80
C THR A 52 -24.72 -3.11 -30.68
N TYR A 53 -23.55 -2.47 -30.71
CA TYR A 53 -22.54 -2.53 -29.66
C TYR A 53 -22.48 -1.18 -28.94
N ALA A 54 -22.84 -1.14 -27.67
CA ALA A 54 -22.95 0.10 -26.90
C ALA A 54 -22.00 0.10 -25.69
N ASP A 55 -21.14 1.12 -25.58
CA ASP A 55 -20.29 1.36 -24.42
C ASP A 55 -20.71 2.64 -23.69
N GLU A 56 -21.45 2.48 -22.59
CA GLU A 56 -21.94 3.60 -21.78
C GLU A 56 -20.94 4.02 -20.68
N GLY A 57 -20.72 5.33 -20.54
CA GLY A 57 -19.82 5.91 -19.54
C GLY A 57 -18.35 5.51 -19.69
N LYS A 58 -17.91 5.06 -20.87
CA LYS A 58 -16.55 4.58 -21.13
C LYS A 58 -15.69 5.64 -21.82
N SER A 59 -14.46 5.81 -21.32
CA SER A 59 -13.45 6.68 -21.92
C SER A 59 -12.97 6.14 -23.28
N GLY A 60 -12.68 7.03 -24.23
CA GLY A 60 -12.13 6.67 -25.54
C GLY A 60 -10.59 6.58 -25.57
N LEU A 61 -9.92 6.68 -24.42
CA LEU A 61 -8.46 6.76 -24.32
C LEU A 61 -7.75 5.39 -24.31
N ASN A 62 -8.49 4.30 -24.07
CA ASN A 62 -7.98 2.93 -24.05
C ASN A 62 -9.10 1.93 -24.36
N VAL A 63 -8.74 0.74 -24.86
CA VAL A 63 -9.71 -0.32 -25.17
C VAL A 63 -10.12 -1.13 -23.95
N ALA A 64 -9.25 -1.29 -22.94
CA ALA A 64 -9.46 -2.19 -21.80
C ALA A 64 -10.79 -2.00 -21.02
N GLY A 65 -11.41 -0.81 -21.09
CA GLY A 65 -12.70 -0.53 -20.43
C GLY A 65 -13.94 -0.61 -21.33
N ARG A 66 -13.77 -0.95 -22.61
CA ARG A 66 -14.79 -0.90 -23.67
C ARG A 66 -15.16 -2.33 -24.08
N ALA A 67 -15.98 -2.97 -23.26
CA ALA A 67 -16.34 -4.37 -23.41
C ALA A 67 -17.10 -4.62 -24.73
N SER A 68 -17.98 -3.70 -25.12
CA SER A 68 -18.75 -3.85 -26.36
C SER A 68 -17.86 -3.65 -27.60
N LEU A 69 -16.88 -2.75 -27.55
CA LEU A 69 -15.87 -2.66 -28.62
C LEU A 69 -15.00 -3.92 -28.70
N GLN A 70 -14.56 -4.45 -27.55
CA GLN A 70 -13.78 -5.70 -27.51
C GLN A 70 -14.58 -6.85 -28.12
N GLN A 71 -15.85 -7.00 -27.72
CA GLN A 71 -16.75 -8.01 -28.27
C GLN A 71 -16.95 -7.83 -29.79
N LEU A 72 -17.09 -6.60 -30.28
CA LEU A 72 -17.15 -6.31 -31.71
C LEU A 72 -15.90 -6.81 -32.43
N ILE A 73 -14.72 -6.48 -31.90
CA ILE A 73 -13.43 -6.92 -32.48
C ILE A 73 -13.29 -8.44 -32.42
N ASP A 74 -13.70 -9.08 -31.33
CA ASP A 74 -13.65 -10.53 -31.15
C ASP A 74 -14.60 -11.25 -32.13
N ASP A 75 -15.81 -10.73 -32.34
CA ASP A 75 -16.77 -11.27 -33.30
C ASP A 75 -16.23 -11.19 -34.74
N VAL A 76 -15.55 -10.11 -35.07
CA VAL A 76 -14.84 -9.91 -36.35
C VAL A 76 -13.68 -10.90 -36.49
N GLN A 77 -12.83 -11.02 -35.48
CA GLN A 77 -11.63 -11.88 -35.53
C GLN A 77 -11.96 -13.38 -35.53
N CYS A 78 -13.02 -13.78 -34.84
CA CYS A 78 -13.46 -15.18 -34.79
C CYS A 78 -14.33 -15.58 -36.00
N GLY A 79 -14.60 -14.68 -36.95
CA GLY A 79 -15.46 -14.93 -38.10
C GLY A 79 -16.94 -15.17 -37.73
N LYS A 80 -17.37 -14.67 -36.57
CA LYS A 80 -18.76 -14.78 -36.07
C LYS A 80 -19.63 -13.60 -36.50
N ALA A 81 -19.04 -12.58 -37.11
CA ALA A 81 -19.74 -11.40 -37.61
C ALA A 81 -20.64 -11.77 -38.80
N ASP A 82 -21.94 -11.51 -38.66
CA ASP A 82 -22.98 -11.71 -39.68
C ASP A 82 -23.26 -10.42 -40.49
N PHE A 83 -22.28 -9.51 -40.50
CA PHE A 83 -22.34 -8.19 -41.12
C PHE A 83 -21.03 -7.88 -41.88
N SER A 84 -21.12 -7.06 -42.92
CA SER A 84 -19.97 -6.65 -43.75
C SER A 84 -19.57 -5.18 -43.56
N ALA A 85 -20.31 -4.43 -42.74
CA ALA A 85 -20.02 -3.04 -42.43
C ALA A 85 -20.19 -2.73 -40.93
N ILE A 86 -19.41 -1.79 -40.41
CA ILE A 86 -19.51 -1.24 -39.07
C ILE A 86 -19.78 0.26 -39.18
N LEU A 87 -20.89 0.72 -38.64
CA LEU A 87 -21.28 2.13 -38.63
C LEU A 87 -20.93 2.77 -37.30
N VAL A 88 -20.21 3.89 -37.37
CA VAL A 88 -19.74 4.64 -36.21
C VAL A 88 -20.06 6.10 -36.44
N TYR A 89 -20.53 6.83 -35.42
CA TYR A 89 -20.85 8.24 -35.58
C TYR A 89 -19.66 9.09 -36.06
N ASP A 90 -18.53 9.06 -35.36
CA ASP A 90 -17.31 9.79 -35.73
C ASP A 90 -16.03 9.03 -35.33
N ILE A 91 -14.86 9.53 -35.77
CA ILE A 91 -13.54 8.94 -35.44
C ILE A 91 -13.31 8.88 -33.93
N SER A 92 -13.89 9.81 -33.16
CA SER A 92 -13.73 9.82 -31.71
C SER A 92 -14.50 8.75 -30.97
N ARG A 93 -15.62 8.28 -31.54
CA ARG A 93 -16.37 7.15 -31.02
C ARG A 93 -15.60 5.87 -31.26
N TRP A 94 -14.95 5.70 -32.42
CA TRP A 94 -14.05 4.58 -32.67
C TRP A 94 -12.90 4.52 -31.66
N GLY A 95 -12.16 5.62 -31.46
CA GLY A 95 -11.20 5.71 -30.38
C GLY A 95 -10.29 6.93 -30.47
N ARG A 96 -10.04 7.55 -29.31
CA ARG A 96 -9.07 8.64 -29.12
C ARG A 96 -7.89 8.12 -28.30
N PHE A 97 -7.28 7.05 -28.77
CA PHE A 97 -6.18 6.41 -28.07
C PHE A 97 -4.99 7.35 -27.92
N GLN A 98 -4.15 7.14 -26.91
CA GLN A 98 -2.97 7.97 -26.71
C GLN A 98 -1.95 7.81 -27.84
N ASP A 99 -1.96 6.63 -28.46
CA ASP A 99 -1.27 6.30 -29.71
C ASP A 99 -2.32 6.25 -30.84
N ALA A 100 -2.15 7.11 -31.85
CA ALA A 100 -3.09 7.16 -32.98
C ALA A 100 -3.10 5.86 -33.79
N ASP A 101 -2.01 5.09 -33.74
CA ASP A 101 -1.85 3.85 -34.48
C ASP A 101 -2.70 2.72 -33.90
N GLU A 102 -3.08 2.80 -32.62
CA GLU A 102 -4.01 1.85 -32.00
C GLU A 102 -5.40 1.92 -32.68
N SER A 103 -5.85 3.13 -33.02
CA SER A 103 -7.11 3.35 -33.75
C SER A 103 -7.04 2.75 -35.17
N ALA A 104 -5.88 2.89 -35.81
CA ALA A 104 -5.59 2.33 -37.12
C ALA A 104 -5.55 0.80 -37.10
N TYR A 105 -4.96 0.22 -36.07
CA TYR A 105 -4.83 -1.22 -35.89
C TYR A 105 -6.19 -1.93 -35.84
N TYR A 106 -7.13 -1.45 -35.02
CA TYR A 106 -8.46 -2.05 -34.95
C TYR A 106 -9.26 -1.88 -36.24
N GLU A 107 -9.12 -0.73 -36.92
CA GLU A 107 -9.75 -0.54 -38.23
C GLU A 107 -9.15 -1.49 -39.29
N TYR A 108 -7.84 -1.68 -39.25
CA TYR A 108 -7.12 -2.62 -40.12
C TYR A 108 -7.56 -4.07 -39.88
N LEU A 109 -7.78 -4.48 -38.62
CA LEU A 109 -8.30 -5.80 -38.29
C LEU A 109 -9.66 -6.06 -38.93
N CYS A 110 -10.56 -5.08 -38.88
CA CYS A 110 -11.87 -5.16 -39.53
C CYS A 110 -11.74 -5.27 -41.05
N LYS A 111 -10.91 -4.40 -41.65
CA LYS A 111 -10.67 -4.43 -43.10
C LYS A 111 -10.08 -5.76 -43.58
N ARG A 112 -9.16 -6.36 -42.81
CA ARG A 112 -8.58 -7.67 -43.12
C ARG A 112 -9.61 -8.80 -43.08
N ALA A 113 -10.64 -8.68 -42.24
CA ALA A 113 -11.77 -9.61 -42.18
C ALA A 113 -12.84 -9.33 -43.25
N GLY A 114 -12.62 -8.35 -44.14
CA GLY A 114 -13.58 -7.95 -45.18
C GLY A 114 -14.72 -7.06 -44.66
N ILE A 115 -14.55 -6.46 -43.48
CA ILE A 115 -15.57 -5.62 -42.84
C ILE A 115 -15.12 -4.16 -42.86
N GLU A 116 -15.90 -3.29 -43.49
CA GLU A 116 -15.57 -1.87 -43.63
C GLU A 116 -16.13 -1.02 -42.49
N VAL A 117 -15.34 -0.06 -41.99
CA VAL A 117 -15.78 0.86 -40.92
C VAL A 117 -16.21 2.19 -41.54
N HIS A 118 -17.46 2.61 -41.40
CA HIS A 118 -17.96 3.88 -41.92
C HIS A 118 -18.16 4.90 -40.80
N TYR A 119 -17.73 6.14 -41.03
CA TYR A 119 -17.91 7.27 -40.12
C TYR A 119 -19.06 8.14 -40.60
N CYS A 120 -20.23 8.04 -39.95
CA CYS A 120 -21.49 8.61 -40.45
C CYS A 120 -21.54 10.14 -40.44
N ALA A 121 -20.82 10.80 -39.52
CA ALA A 121 -20.79 12.26 -39.38
C ALA A 121 -19.59 12.93 -40.07
N GLU A 122 -18.75 12.17 -40.78
CA GLU A 122 -17.57 12.72 -41.47
C GLU A 122 -17.86 12.89 -42.98
N PRO A 123 -17.40 13.99 -43.62
CA PRO A 123 -17.74 14.31 -45.00
C PRO A 123 -16.94 13.52 -46.05
N PHE A 124 -16.07 12.60 -45.62
CA PHE A 124 -15.21 11.82 -46.51
C PHE A 124 -15.62 10.34 -46.50
N GLU A 125 -15.47 9.68 -47.65
CA GLU A 125 -15.75 8.25 -47.75
C GLU A 125 -14.56 7.43 -47.21
N ASN A 126 -14.84 6.34 -46.50
CA ASN A 126 -13.81 5.37 -46.15
C ASN A 126 -13.52 4.44 -47.34
N ASP A 127 -13.10 5.02 -48.45
CA ASP A 127 -12.78 4.33 -49.71
C ASP A 127 -11.36 3.73 -49.71
N GLY A 128 -10.57 3.97 -48.66
CA GLY A 128 -9.16 3.59 -48.60
C GLY A 128 -8.26 4.38 -49.56
N GLY A 129 -8.77 5.45 -50.18
CA GLY A 129 -8.00 6.34 -51.04
C GLY A 129 -6.89 7.08 -50.27
N PRO A 130 -5.86 7.60 -50.97
CA PRO A 130 -4.79 8.37 -50.35
C PRO A 130 -5.32 9.58 -49.55
N THR A 131 -6.34 10.26 -50.06
CA THR A 131 -6.95 11.45 -49.43
C THR A 131 -7.69 11.09 -48.13
N SER A 132 -8.51 10.03 -48.13
CA SER A 132 -9.23 9.58 -46.93
C SER A 132 -8.27 9.05 -45.85
N THR A 133 -7.18 8.39 -46.26
CA THR A 133 -6.12 7.93 -45.35
C THR A 133 -5.42 9.11 -44.66
N ILE A 134 -5.06 10.16 -45.39
CA ILE A 134 -4.43 11.38 -44.82
C ILE A 134 -5.39 12.08 -43.86
N ILE A 135 -6.65 12.29 -44.26
CA ILE A 135 -7.66 12.97 -43.43
C ILE A 135 -7.87 12.21 -42.11
N LYS A 136 -7.96 10.88 -42.15
CA LYS A 136 -8.08 10.06 -40.94
C LYS A 136 -6.87 10.17 -40.03
N SER A 137 -5.66 10.10 -40.58
CA SER A 137 -4.42 10.23 -39.78
C SER A 137 -4.38 11.59 -39.07
N VAL A 138 -4.72 12.68 -39.78
CA VAL A 138 -4.81 14.03 -39.20
C VAL A 138 -5.89 14.09 -38.13
N LYS A 139 -7.11 13.60 -38.39
CA LYS A 139 -8.21 13.61 -37.41
C LYS A 139 -7.92 12.77 -36.16
N ARG A 140 -7.28 11.60 -36.30
CA ARG A 140 -6.86 10.75 -35.17
C ARG A 140 -5.82 11.48 -34.31
N ALA A 141 -4.81 12.08 -34.94
CA ALA A 141 -3.82 12.90 -34.24
C ALA A 141 -4.48 14.09 -33.53
N MET A 142 -5.36 14.82 -34.21
CA MET A 142 -6.11 15.95 -33.64
C MET A 142 -7.00 15.54 -32.47
N ALA A 143 -7.63 14.38 -32.52
CA ALA A 143 -8.51 13.92 -31.44
C ALA A 143 -7.71 13.58 -30.16
N GLY A 144 -6.51 13.01 -30.31
CA GLY A 144 -5.57 12.80 -29.21
C GLY A 144 -5.00 14.12 -28.66
N GLU A 145 -4.60 15.04 -29.55
CA GLU A 145 -4.09 16.36 -29.19
C GLU A 145 -5.16 17.23 -28.49
N TYR A 146 -6.41 17.19 -28.93
CA TYR A 146 -7.51 17.91 -28.29
C TYR A 146 -7.65 17.55 -26.80
N SER A 147 -7.50 16.26 -26.44
CA SER A 147 -7.52 15.84 -25.02
C SER A 147 -6.32 16.37 -24.23
N ARG A 148 -5.13 16.44 -24.85
CA ARG A 148 -3.92 17.00 -24.22
C ARG A 148 -4.04 18.51 -24.03
N GLU A 149 -4.52 19.21 -25.06
CA GLU A 149 -4.74 20.65 -25.04
C GLU A 149 -5.83 21.03 -24.02
N LEU A 150 -6.95 20.30 -24.00
CA LEU A 150 -8.01 20.49 -23.02
C LEU A 150 -7.50 20.28 -21.60
N SER A 151 -6.72 19.22 -21.35
CA SER A 151 -6.10 18.99 -20.03
C SER A 151 -5.20 20.16 -19.63
N THR A 152 -4.46 20.73 -20.56
CA THR A 152 -3.58 21.87 -20.31
C THR A 152 -4.38 23.13 -20.01
N LYS A 153 -5.45 23.40 -20.76
CA LYS A 153 -6.34 24.55 -20.55
C LYS A 153 -7.07 24.46 -19.21
N VAL A 154 -7.62 23.30 -18.86
CA VAL A 154 -8.30 23.07 -17.57
C VAL A 154 -7.31 23.26 -16.42
N PHE A 155 -6.10 22.71 -16.53
CA PHE A 155 -5.06 22.89 -15.51
C PHE A 155 -4.72 24.37 -15.32
N LYS A 156 -4.44 25.11 -16.41
CA LYS A 156 -4.19 26.56 -16.34
C LYS A 156 -5.35 27.33 -15.71
N GLY A 157 -6.59 26.97 -16.06
CA GLY A 157 -7.79 27.56 -15.46
C GLY A 157 -7.88 27.30 -13.95
N GLN A 158 -7.57 26.09 -13.49
CA GLN A 158 -7.53 25.76 -12.07
C GLN A 158 -6.43 26.53 -11.33
N CYS A 159 -5.23 26.63 -11.89
CA CYS A 159 -4.14 27.43 -11.34
C CYS A 159 -4.57 28.90 -11.20
N ARG A 160 -5.18 29.46 -12.24
CA ARG A 160 -5.69 30.84 -12.21
C ARG A 160 -6.74 31.05 -11.11
N LEU A 161 -7.62 30.09 -10.88
CA LEU A 161 -8.60 30.20 -9.80
C LEU A 161 -7.95 30.17 -8.41
N ILE A 162 -6.88 29.39 -8.23
CA ILE A 162 -6.10 29.40 -6.98
C ILE A 162 -5.41 30.75 -6.78
N GLU A 163 -4.79 31.31 -7.82
CA GLU A 163 -4.20 32.66 -7.83
C GLU A 163 -5.21 33.78 -7.58
N LEU A 164 -6.51 33.51 -7.68
CA LEU A 164 -7.58 34.44 -7.33
C LEU A 164 -8.13 34.18 -5.91
N GLY A 165 -7.50 33.29 -5.14
CA GLY A 165 -7.91 32.91 -3.79
C GLY A 165 -9.00 31.84 -3.73
N TYR A 166 -9.48 31.31 -4.85
CA TYR A 166 -10.54 30.29 -4.84
C TYR A 166 -10.01 28.88 -4.67
N ARG A 167 -10.71 28.05 -3.89
CA ARG A 167 -10.35 26.67 -3.60
C ARG A 167 -10.65 25.75 -4.78
N GLN A 168 -9.64 24.97 -5.21
CA GLN A 168 -9.82 23.89 -6.19
C GLN A 168 -9.82 22.49 -5.53
N GLY A 169 -11.01 21.88 -5.47
CA GLY A 169 -11.21 20.49 -5.06
C GLY A 169 -10.77 20.13 -3.64
N GLY A 170 -10.88 18.85 -3.30
CA GLY A 170 -10.44 18.30 -2.01
C GLY A 170 -11.33 18.68 -0.80
N PRO A 171 -11.13 18.02 0.35
CA PRO A 171 -11.82 18.36 1.59
C PRO A 171 -11.31 19.69 2.18
N ALA A 172 -12.15 20.32 3.03
CA ALA A 172 -11.72 21.44 3.88
C ALA A 172 -10.72 20.98 4.94
N GLY A 173 -11.04 19.85 5.57
CA GLY A 173 -10.36 19.28 6.74
C GLY A 173 -10.85 19.88 8.06
N PHE A 174 -10.45 19.24 9.16
CA PHE A 174 -10.88 19.59 10.52
C PHE A 174 -10.67 21.07 10.87
N GLY A 175 -11.68 21.72 11.47
CA GLY A 175 -11.67 23.15 11.81
C GLY A 175 -11.96 24.10 10.64
N LEU A 176 -12.27 23.58 9.45
CA LEU A 176 -12.55 24.38 8.25
C LEU A 176 -13.84 23.90 7.56
N ARG A 177 -14.48 24.79 6.81
CA ARG A 177 -15.65 24.49 5.96
C ARG A 177 -15.46 25.01 4.55
N ARG A 178 -16.13 24.35 3.59
CA ARG A 178 -16.22 24.83 2.21
C ARG A 178 -17.42 25.76 2.11
N MET A 179 -17.20 27.00 1.69
CA MET A 179 -18.28 27.98 1.47
C MET A 179 -18.47 28.19 -0.03
N LEU A 180 -19.70 28.07 -0.52
CA LEU A 180 -20.06 28.43 -1.88
C LEU A 180 -20.30 29.95 -1.95
N ILE A 181 -19.66 30.60 -2.91
CA ILE A 181 -19.86 32.01 -3.20
C ILE A 181 -20.26 32.19 -4.68
N SER A 182 -21.09 33.18 -4.92
CA SER A 182 -21.44 33.63 -6.27
C SER A 182 -20.25 34.28 -6.98
N GLN A 183 -20.37 34.54 -8.28
CA GLN A 183 -19.37 35.31 -9.02
C GLN A 183 -19.18 36.74 -8.46
N ALA A 184 -20.21 37.31 -7.83
CA ALA A 184 -20.15 38.63 -7.20
C ALA A 184 -19.57 38.59 -5.76
N GLY A 185 -19.14 37.42 -5.28
CA GLY A 185 -18.57 37.24 -3.94
C GLY A 185 -19.60 37.03 -2.83
N VAL A 186 -20.90 37.08 -3.14
CA VAL A 186 -21.97 36.85 -2.15
C VAL A 186 -22.01 35.38 -1.73
N GLU A 187 -22.06 35.12 -0.43
CA GLU A 187 -22.19 33.78 0.14
C GLU A 187 -23.54 33.15 -0.18
N LYS A 188 -23.50 31.89 -0.62
CA LYS A 188 -24.68 31.08 -0.93
C LYS A 188 -24.94 30.01 0.13
N GLY A 189 -23.91 29.62 0.90
CA GLY A 189 -24.01 28.63 1.96
C GLY A 189 -22.88 27.60 1.92
N PRO A 190 -22.72 26.81 3.00
CA PRO A 190 -21.69 25.80 3.11
C PRO A 190 -21.97 24.62 2.16
N LEU A 191 -20.89 24.01 1.67
CA LEU A 191 -20.96 22.75 0.91
C LEU A 191 -20.57 21.59 1.80
N ALA A 192 -21.49 20.64 1.96
CA ALA A 192 -21.23 19.40 2.66
C ALA A 192 -20.20 18.53 1.90
N ARG A 193 -19.74 17.48 2.56
CA ARG A 193 -18.81 16.52 1.97
C ARG A 193 -19.47 15.82 0.79
N GLY A 194 -18.78 15.80 -0.35
CA GLY A 194 -19.29 15.20 -1.59
C GLY A 194 -20.08 16.16 -2.47
N GLU A 195 -20.62 17.25 -1.91
CA GLU A 195 -21.35 18.25 -2.66
C GLU A 195 -20.43 19.07 -3.57
N ARG A 196 -21.00 19.44 -4.72
CA ARG A 196 -20.34 20.17 -5.80
C ARG A 196 -21.18 21.37 -6.16
N LYS A 197 -20.53 22.42 -6.68
CA LYS A 197 -21.23 23.56 -7.24
C LYS A 197 -22.08 23.14 -8.44
N SER A 198 -23.31 23.64 -8.51
CA SER A 198 -24.22 23.39 -9.63
C SER A 198 -23.90 24.28 -10.82
N LEU A 199 -23.51 25.55 -10.58
CA LEU A 199 -23.15 26.50 -11.62
C LEU A 199 -21.64 26.57 -11.80
N GLN A 200 -21.17 26.60 -13.05
CA GLN A 200 -19.74 26.74 -13.34
C GLN A 200 -19.17 28.09 -12.89
N THR A 201 -20.00 29.14 -12.88
CA THR A 201 -19.65 30.52 -12.47
C THR A 201 -19.45 30.68 -10.97
N ASP A 202 -20.02 29.79 -10.16
CA ASP A 202 -19.83 29.83 -8.71
C ASP A 202 -18.38 29.44 -8.33
N ARG A 203 -17.94 29.93 -7.17
CA ARG A 203 -16.62 29.69 -6.61
C ARG A 203 -16.75 29.10 -5.22
N VAL A 204 -15.67 28.47 -4.76
CA VAL A 204 -15.61 27.88 -3.43
C VAL A 204 -14.42 28.51 -2.72
N ILE A 205 -14.63 28.92 -1.48
CA ILE A 205 -13.57 29.34 -0.56
C ILE A 205 -13.58 28.41 0.66
N LEU A 206 -12.52 28.50 1.46
CA LEU A 206 -12.52 27.91 2.80
C LEU A 206 -12.87 29.01 3.80
N VAL A 207 -13.53 28.63 4.87
CA VAL A 207 -13.84 29.49 6.02
C VAL A 207 -13.59 28.70 7.31
N PRO A 208 -13.35 29.35 8.45
CA PRO A 208 -13.33 28.69 9.75
C PRO A 208 -14.61 27.84 9.97
N GLY A 209 -14.44 26.70 10.61
CA GLY A 209 -15.54 25.82 11.00
C GLY A 209 -16.19 26.24 12.31
N PRO A 210 -16.94 25.33 12.95
CA PRO A 210 -17.47 25.53 14.30
C PRO A 210 -16.35 25.89 15.28
N ASP A 211 -16.66 26.77 16.23
CA ASP A 211 -15.69 27.29 17.20
C ASP A 211 -14.98 26.18 17.96
N GLU A 212 -15.69 25.11 18.36
CA GLU A 212 -15.10 23.95 19.05
C GLU A 212 -13.99 23.25 18.23
N GLU A 213 -14.16 23.12 16.91
CA GLU A 213 -13.15 22.52 16.05
C GLU A 213 -11.96 23.48 15.84
N VAL A 214 -12.24 24.78 15.71
CA VAL A 214 -11.24 25.84 15.58
C VAL A 214 -10.37 25.93 16.84
N GLU A 215 -10.98 25.92 18.01
CA GLU A 215 -10.30 25.86 19.31
C GLU A 215 -9.46 24.61 19.45
N THR A 216 -9.97 23.46 19.00
CA THR A 216 -9.21 22.21 19.00
C THR A 216 -7.97 22.30 18.10
N VAL A 217 -8.07 22.93 16.93
CA VAL A 217 -6.89 23.16 16.06
C VAL A 217 -5.88 24.07 16.75
N ARG A 218 -6.31 25.18 17.36
CA ARG A 218 -5.43 26.07 18.11
C ARG A 218 -4.74 25.34 19.26
N TRP A 219 -5.48 24.53 20.01
CA TRP A 219 -4.94 23.69 21.07
C TRP A 219 -3.91 22.68 20.54
N ILE A 220 -4.13 22.05 19.39
CA ILE A 220 -3.14 21.16 18.75
C ILE A 220 -1.82 21.91 18.50
N TYR A 221 -1.89 23.16 18.02
CA TYR A 221 -0.70 23.98 17.82
C TYR A 221 -0.02 24.30 19.14
N THR A 222 -0.73 24.78 20.15
CA THR A 222 -0.17 25.07 21.48
C THR A 222 0.46 23.84 22.13
N ALA A 223 -0.23 22.69 22.10
CA ALA A 223 0.28 21.43 22.62
C ALA A 223 1.58 20.99 21.93
N PHE A 224 1.69 21.24 20.62
CA PHE A 224 2.87 20.88 19.85
C PHE A 224 4.04 21.85 20.04
N THR A 225 3.78 23.17 20.04
CA THR A 225 4.82 24.20 20.04
C THR A 225 5.24 24.62 21.44
N VAL A 226 4.29 24.81 22.36
CA VAL A 226 4.53 25.31 23.72
C VAL A 226 4.73 24.17 24.69
N GLU A 227 3.83 23.17 24.69
CA GLU A 227 3.94 22.01 25.60
C GLU A 227 4.97 20.97 25.10
N GLY A 228 5.40 21.07 23.84
CA GLY A 228 6.43 20.20 23.25
C GLY A 228 5.97 18.76 22.96
N LYS A 229 4.67 18.48 23.06
CA LYS A 229 4.10 17.14 22.85
C LYS A 229 4.38 16.61 21.44
N ARG A 230 4.46 15.29 21.32
CA ARG A 230 4.56 14.59 20.03
C ARG A 230 3.17 14.44 19.42
N GLU A 231 3.12 14.34 18.10
CA GLU A 231 1.84 14.21 17.38
C GLU A 231 1.04 12.96 17.79
N ALA A 232 1.72 11.90 18.24
CA ALA A 232 1.07 10.70 18.76
C ALA A 232 0.41 10.92 20.14
N GLU A 233 1.05 11.70 21.02
CA GLU A 233 0.52 12.04 22.34
C GLU A 233 -0.71 12.93 22.18
N ILE A 234 -0.62 13.95 21.32
CA ILE A 234 -1.75 14.82 20.95
C ILE A 234 -2.92 13.99 20.40
N ALA A 235 -2.65 13.03 19.51
CA ALA A 235 -3.69 12.17 18.96
C ALA A 235 -4.38 11.32 20.05
N ASN A 236 -3.62 10.77 20.99
CA ASN A 236 -4.18 9.97 22.09
C ASN A 236 -5.06 10.83 23.01
N GLU A 237 -4.60 12.02 23.39
CA GLU A 237 -5.38 12.94 24.23
C GLU A 237 -6.70 13.38 23.56
N LEU A 238 -6.68 13.63 22.25
CA LEU A 238 -7.92 13.95 21.51
C LEU A 238 -8.90 12.77 21.52
N ASN A 239 -8.40 11.55 21.36
CA ASN A 239 -9.21 10.35 21.39
C ASN A 239 -9.78 10.06 22.79
N GLU A 240 -8.99 10.28 23.84
CA GLU A 240 -9.42 10.16 25.25
C GLU A 240 -10.52 11.16 25.60
N LYS A 241 -10.46 12.37 25.02
CA LYS A 241 -11.52 13.39 25.12
C LYS A 241 -12.75 13.09 24.28
N GLY A 242 -12.75 12.00 23.49
CA GLY A 242 -13.86 11.62 22.62
C GLY A 242 -14.01 12.49 21.36
N ILE A 243 -13.02 13.32 21.04
CA ILE A 243 -13.08 14.22 19.88
C ILE A 243 -12.75 13.42 18.61
N SER A 244 -13.66 13.45 17.63
CA SER A 244 -13.47 12.79 16.34
C SER A 244 -13.01 13.77 15.25
N THR A 245 -12.31 13.27 14.24
CA THR A 245 -11.90 14.06 13.05
C THR A 245 -13.11 14.45 12.18
N ASP A 246 -12.91 15.31 11.18
CA ASP A 246 -13.94 15.75 10.22
C ASP A 246 -14.54 14.60 9.37
N LEU A 247 -13.91 13.42 9.45
CA LEU A 247 -14.36 12.20 8.78
C LEU A 247 -15.05 11.22 9.74
N GLY A 248 -15.29 11.61 11.00
CA GLY A 248 -15.85 10.72 12.03
C GLY A 248 -14.91 9.60 12.46
N ARG A 249 -13.59 9.82 12.35
CA ARG A 249 -12.55 8.83 12.70
C ARG A 249 -11.74 9.27 13.90
N SER A 250 -11.18 8.31 14.64
CA SER A 250 -10.18 8.57 15.67
C SER A 250 -8.94 9.26 15.10
N TRP A 251 -8.32 10.11 15.91
CA TRP A 251 -7.07 10.78 15.61
C TRP A 251 -5.91 9.79 15.58
N ASN A 252 -4.96 10.05 14.69
CA ASN A 252 -3.68 9.37 14.69
C ASN A 252 -2.55 10.39 14.45
N ARG A 253 -1.31 9.95 14.64
CA ARG A 253 -0.12 10.79 14.42
C ARG A 253 -0.12 11.48 13.05
N GLY A 254 -0.57 10.79 12.00
CA GLY A 254 -0.61 11.33 10.65
C GLY A 254 -1.65 12.44 10.46
N THR A 255 -2.84 12.32 11.06
CA THR A 255 -3.88 13.35 10.98
C THR A 255 -3.49 14.61 11.75
N VAL A 256 -2.89 14.46 12.93
CA VAL A 256 -2.32 15.59 13.68
C VAL A 256 -1.20 16.27 12.89
N ASN A 257 -0.28 15.49 12.30
CA ASN A 257 0.79 16.04 11.47
C ASN A 257 0.23 16.80 10.24
N GLN A 258 -0.87 16.34 9.65
CA GLN A 258 -1.53 17.04 8.55
C GLN A 258 -2.12 18.40 9.00
N VAL A 259 -2.62 18.50 10.23
CA VAL A 259 -3.06 19.78 10.80
C VAL A 259 -1.87 20.74 10.91
N LEU A 260 -0.78 20.29 11.53
CA LEU A 260 0.40 21.11 11.79
C LEU A 260 1.16 21.58 10.54
N THR A 261 1.13 20.80 9.45
CA THR A 261 1.97 21.05 8.26
C THR A 261 1.26 21.76 7.11
N ASN A 262 -0.07 21.77 7.11
CA ASN A 262 -0.84 22.23 5.96
C ASN A 262 -1.15 23.73 6.03
N GLU A 263 -0.65 24.48 5.04
CA GLU A 263 -0.75 25.95 4.98
C GLU A 263 -2.19 26.51 4.92
N LYS A 264 -3.19 25.66 4.69
CA LYS A 264 -4.60 26.07 4.79
C LYS A 264 -4.98 26.60 6.18
N TYR A 265 -4.29 26.18 7.25
CA TYR A 265 -4.60 26.65 8.60
C TYR A 265 -4.16 28.09 8.84
N VAL A 266 -3.23 28.61 8.03
CA VAL A 266 -2.83 30.02 8.00
C VAL A 266 -3.53 30.80 6.87
N GLY A 267 -4.61 30.27 6.31
CA GLY A 267 -5.39 30.95 5.28
C GLY A 267 -4.84 30.82 3.86
N ASN A 268 -3.81 30.00 3.61
CA ASN A 268 -3.21 29.88 2.29
C ASN A 268 -3.87 28.78 1.46
N ASN A 269 -4.09 29.06 0.17
CA ASN A 269 -4.42 28.03 -0.81
C ASN A 269 -3.16 27.54 -1.50
N VAL A 270 -2.95 26.21 -1.50
CA VAL A 270 -1.84 25.57 -2.21
C VAL A 270 -2.39 24.49 -3.13
N TYR A 271 -2.00 24.54 -4.40
CA TYR A 271 -2.42 23.61 -5.44
C TYR A 271 -1.22 23.01 -6.16
N ASN A 272 -1.49 21.95 -6.94
CA ASN A 272 -0.50 21.24 -7.73
C ASN A 272 0.65 20.63 -6.89
N ARG A 273 0.38 20.20 -5.64
CA ARG A 273 1.35 19.41 -4.85
C ARG A 273 1.63 18.03 -5.46
N THR A 274 0.60 17.43 -6.05
CA THR A 274 0.73 16.18 -6.82
C THR A 274 -0.02 16.30 -8.12
N SER A 275 0.50 15.70 -9.19
CA SER A 275 -0.16 15.65 -10.49
C SER A 275 -0.46 14.21 -10.91
N PHE A 276 -1.59 14.03 -11.59
CA PHE A 276 -1.99 12.78 -12.22
C PHE A 276 -2.49 13.10 -13.63
N LYS A 277 -1.55 13.15 -14.59
CA LYS A 277 -1.85 13.43 -15.99
C LYS A 277 -2.41 12.17 -16.66
N LEU A 278 -3.20 12.35 -17.73
CA LEU A 278 -3.90 11.28 -18.48
C LEU A 278 -3.11 9.96 -18.53
N LYS A 279 -3.55 8.97 -17.73
CA LYS A 279 -3.00 7.60 -17.62
C LYS A 279 -1.50 7.51 -17.25
N LYS A 280 -0.87 8.60 -16.84
CA LYS A 280 0.49 8.62 -16.27
C LYS A 280 0.43 8.34 -14.78
N LYS A 281 1.50 7.80 -14.20
CA LYS A 281 1.60 7.59 -12.75
C LYS A 281 1.44 8.92 -12.01
N ARG A 282 0.89 8.85 -10.79
CA ARG A 282 0.83 10.00 -9.89
C ARG A 282 2.25 10.41 -9.52
N VAL A 283 2.54 11.70 -9.61
CA VAL A 283 3.85 12.27 -9.29
C VAL A 283 3.67 13.32 -8.20
N GLU A 284 4.58 13.34 -7.24
CA GLU A 284 4.73 14.45 -6.29
C GLU A 284 5.56 15.55 -6.97
N ASN A 285 4.99 16.75 -7.04
CA ASN A 285 5.62 17.86 -7.74
C ASN A 285 6.52 18.63 -6.78
N ALA A 286 7.66 19.08 -7.30
CA ALA A 286 8.57 19.95 -6.56
C ALA A 286 7.88 21.28 -6.15
N PRO A 287 8.29 21.89 -5.01
CA PRO A 287 7.65 23.10 -4.47
C PRO A 287 7.58 24.28 -5.43
N GLU A 288 8.50 24.39 -6.38
CA GLU A 288 8.56 25.46 -7.39
C GLU A 288 7.40 25.38 -8.39
N MET A 289 6.79 24.18 -8.54
CA MET A 289 5.61 23.97 -9.37
C MET A 289 4.30 24.20 -8.60
N TRP A 290 4.35 24.47 -7.29
CA TRP A 290 3.16 24.68 -6.49
C TRP A 290 2.59 26.06 -6.77
N VAL A 291 1.29 26.11 -7.04
CA VAL A 291 0.57 27.37 -7.18
C VAL A 291 0.03 27.73 -5.81
N ARG A 292 0.43 28.89 -5.28
CA ARG A 292 0.05 29.37 -3.96
C ARG A 292 -0.66 30.71 -4.07
N HIS A 293 -1.69 30.89 -3.25
CA HIS A 293 -2.22 32.21 -2.91
C HIS A 293 -2.23 32.34 -1.39
N GLU A 294 -1.53 33.35 -0.90
CA GLU A 294 -1.42 33.63 0.53
C GLU A 294 -2.65 34.39 1.02
N GLN A 295 -3.07 34.17 2.27
CA GLN A 295 -4.22 34.87 2.88
C GLN A 295 -5.48 34.83 2.01
N ALA A 296 -5.75 33.68 1.37
CA ALA A 296 -6.92 33.47 0.52
C ALA A 296 -8.24 33.46 1.33
N PHE A 297 -8.18 33.19 2.63
CA PHE A 297 -9.30 33.19 3.55
C PHE A 297 -8.82 33.41 4.99
N GLU A 298 -9.76 33.59 5.91
CA GLU A 298 -9.47 33.82 7.32
C GLU A 298 -8.66 32.67 7.95
N PRO A 299 -7.51 32.96 8.56
CA PRO A 299 -6.66 31.95 9.17
C PRO A 299 -7.23 31.43 10.50
N VAL A 300 -7.02 30.15 10.78
CA VAL A 300 -7.36 29.51 12.06
C VAL A 300 -6.26 29.72 13.09
N VAL A 301 -5.00 29.68 12.63
CA VAL A 301 -3.79 29.88 13.42
C VAL A 301 -2.92 30.97 12.80
N SER A 302 -2.11 31.62 13.62
CA SER A 302 -1.21 32.67 13.14
C SER A 302 -0.09 32.09 12.27
N LEU A 303 0.47 32.95 11.40
CA LEU A 303 1.59 32.56 10.55
C LEU A 303 2.84 32.21 11.38
N GLU A 304 3.02 32.87 12.51
CA GLU A 304 4.12 32.62 13.45
C GLU A 304 4.04 31.22 14.07
N GLU A 305 2.90 30.86 14.66
CA GLU A 305 2.67 29.51 15.24
C GLU A 305 2.91 28.40 14.20
N PHE A 306 2.48 28.63 12.96
CA PHE A 306 2.69 27.71 11.86
C PHE A 306 4.16 27.49 11.53
N PHE A 307 4.94 28.57 11.46
CA PHE A 307 6.38 28.47 11.18
C PHE A 307 7.16 27.85 12.33
N VAL A 308 6.78 28.13 13.59
CA VAL A 308 7.36 27.45 14.76
C VAL A 308 7.11 25.94 14.67
N ALA A 309 5.87 25.53 14.41
CA ALA A 309 5.53 24.12 14.25
C ALA A 309 6.31 23.47 13.10
N ARG A 310 6.41 24.14 11.93
CA ARG A 310 7.21 23.65 10.80
C ARG A 310 8.69 23.51 11.14
N GLY A 311 9.28 24.48 11.84
CA GLY A 311 10.68 24.43 12.29
C GLY A 311 10.93 23.21 13.17
N ILE A 312 10.07 22.97 14.17
CA ILE A 312 10.15 21.78 15.04
C ILE A 312 10.05 20.49 14.21
N ILE A 313 9.11 20.41 13.26
CA ILE A 313 8.94 19.23 12.41
C ILE A 313 10.17 19.00 11.52
N GLN A 314 10.72 20.05 10.92
CA GLN A 314 11.91 19.96 10.06
C GLN A 314 13.15 19.53 10.87
N GLU A 315 13.36 20.10 12.05
CA GLU A 315 14.44 19.69 12.95
C GLU A 315 14.29 18.23 13.40
N ARG A 316 13.07 17.80 13.74
CA ARG A 316 12.79 16.38 14.07
C ARG A 316 12.94 15.45 12.87
N ALA A 317 12.65 15.93 11.65
CA ALA A 317 12.77 15.17 10.41
C ALA A 317 14.20 15.14 9.85
N ARG A 318 15.12 15.96 10.37
CA ARG A 318 16.52 15.98 9.98
C ARG A 318 17.09 14.57 10.13
N LYS A 319 17.51 14.00 8.99
CA LYS A 319 18.18 12.69 8.98
C LYS A 319 19.53 12.85 9.63
N ILE A 320 19.65 12.31 10.85
CA ILE A 320 20.93 12.24 11.55
C ILE A 320 21.86 11.33 10.73
N THR A 321 23.06 11.82 10.43
CA THR A 321 24.08 11.06 9.70
C THR A 321 24.70 10.00 10.60
N ASN A 322 25.40 9.02 10.01
CA ASN A 322 26.10 8.02 10.81
C ASN A 322 27.16 8.67 11.71
N ASP A 323 27.86 9.70 11.24
CA ASP A 323 28.86 10.44 12.01
C ASP A 323 28.24 11.20 13.18
N GLU A 324 27.09 11.84 12.97
CA GLU A 324 26.35 12.51 14.05
C GLU A 324 25.84 11.50 15.10
N LEU A 325 25.39 10.31 14.66
CA LEU A 325 24.98 9.23 15.57
C LEU A 325 26.15 8.77 16.44
N ILE A 326 27.31 8.54 15.83
CA ILE A 326 28.56 8.15 16.51
C ILE A 326 28.99 9.24 17.48
N ALA A 327 28.99 10.51 17.08
CA ALA A 327 29.36 11.64 17.94
C ALA A 327 28.44 11.76 19.17
N LYS A 328 27.11 11.63 18.98
CA LYS A 328 26.15 11.61 20.09
C LYS A 328 26.38 10.43 21.03
N LEU A 329 26.67 9.25 20.48
CA LEU A 329 26.93 8.04 21.26
C LEU A 329 28.24 8.15 22.06
N SER A 330 29.28 8.72 21.45
CA SER A 330 30.57 9.02 22.10
C SER A 330 30.37 9.98 23.27
N LYS A 331 29.64 11.08 23.05
CA LYS A 331 29.34 12.04 24.12
C LYS A 331 28.58 11.40 25.29
N LEU A 332 27.63 10.51 24.99
CA LEU A 332 26.90 9.77 26.03
C LEU A 332 27.83 8.80 26.78
N ALA A 333 28.80 8.19 26.09
CA ALA A 333 29.81 7.33 26.69
C ALA A 333 30.73 8.11 27.64
N ASP A 334 31.17 9.30 27.25
CA ASP A 334 32.06 10.13 28.07
C ASP A 334 31.40 10.52 29.41
N GLN A 335 30.08 10.66 29.41
CA GLN A 335 29.29 11.07 30.57
C GLN A 335 28.86 9.89 31.45
N ASN A 336 28.97 8.65 30.98
CA ASN A 336 28.44 7.48 31.68
C ASN A 336 29.45 6.34 31.63
N SER A 337 29.80 5.81 32.79
CA SER A 337 30.72 4.66 32.91
C SER A 337 30.22 3.38 32.22
N ARG A 338 28.94 3.29 31.83
CA ARG A 338 28.35 2.17 31.09
C ARG A 338 27.29 2.64 30.09
N LEU A 339 27.38 2.17 28.85
CA LEU A 339 26.32 2.32 27.84
C LEU A 339 25.40 1.08 27.80
N SER A 340 24.10 1.34 27.69
CA SER A 340 23.09 0.32 27.41
C SER A 340 22.02 0.86 26.48
N GLY A 341 21.29 -0.02 25.80
CA GLY A 341 20.13 0.38 24.99
C GLY A 341 19.08 1.14 25.80
N GLN A 342 18.85 0.73 27.05
CA GLN A 342 17.92 1.40 27.98
C GLN A 342 18.40 2.80 28.35
N LEU A 343 19.70 3.00 28.57
CA LEU A 343 20.24 4.34 28.84
C LEU A 343 20.10 5.26 27.63
N ILE A 344 20.33 4.74 26.42
CA ILE A 344 20.11 5.48 25.17
C ILE A 344 18.64 5.89 25.06
N ASP A 345 17.72 4.94 25.26
CA ASP A 345 16.27 5.18 25.12
C ASP A 345 15.70 6.09 26.23
N ALA A 346 16.31 6.09 27.42
CA ALA A 346 15.92 6.97 28.53
C ALA A 346 16.39 8.43 28.32
N CYS A 347 17.35 8.68 27.44
CA CYS A 347 17.89 10.00 27.20
C CYS A 347 17.10 10.72 26.10
N HIS A 348 16.28 11.72 26.47
CA HIS A 348 15.38 12.40 25.52
C HIS A 348 16.08 13.06 24.31
N SER A 349 17.36 13.42 24.42
CA SER A 349 18.15 14.05 23.34
C SER A 349 18.83 13.04 22.39
N MET A 350 18.71 11.74 22.70
CA MET A 350 19.30 10.65 21.94
C MET A 350 18.30 10.01 20.97
N PRO A 351 18.75 9.64 19.76
CA PRO A 351 18.01 8.73 18.90
C PRO A 351 17.82 7.38 19.60
N SER A 352 16.72 6.69 19.33
CA SER A 352 16.44 5.42 20.01
C SER A 352 17.50 4.36 19.69
N SER A 353 17.69 3.43 20.62
CA SER A 353 18.59 2.28 20.48
C SER A 353 18.28 1.43 19.23
N SER A 354 17.03 1.47 18.75
CA SER A 354 16.60 0.86 17.50
C SER A 354 17.15 1.57 16.26
N VAL A 355 17.30 2.90 16.28
CA VAL A 355 17.94 3.66 15.18
C VAL A 355 19.40 3.22 15.04
N TYR A 356 20.13 3.10 16.15
CA TYR A 356 21.51 2.60 16.15
C TYR A 356 21.61 1.16 15.63
N ARG A 357 20.73 0.25 16.09
CA ARG A 357 20.65 -1.12 15.57
C ARG A 357 20.43 -1.18 14.07
N SER A 358 19.45 -0.42 13.57
CA SER A 358 19.13 -0.42 12.15
C SER A 358 20.26 0.15 11.29
N ARG A 359 20.96 1.18 11.77
CA ARG A 359 22.01 1.87 11.01
C ARG A 359 23.34 1.12 10.99
N PHE A 360 23.70 0.47 12.10
CA PHE A 360 25.00 -0.19 12.28
C PHE A 360 24.88 -1.73 12.34
N GLY A 361 23.69 -2.28 12.11
CA GLY A 361 23.39 -3.73 12.21
C GLY A 361 23.20 -4.24 13.64
N SER A 362 23.91 -3.67 14.61
CA SER A 362 23.73 -3.96 16.04
C SER A 362 24.18 -2.79 16.93
N LEU A 363 23.73 -2.76 18.19
CA LEU A 363 24.26 -1.81 19.18
C LEU A 363 25.75 -2.04 19.44
N LEU A 364 26.21 -3.29 19.42
CA LEU A 364 27.61 -3.63 19.61
C LEU A 364 28.48 -3.04 18.50
N ALA A 365 28.03 -3.15 17.25
CA ALA A 365 28.72 -2.53 16.13
C ALA A 365 28.77 -1.01 16.28
N ALA A 366 27.70 -0.37 16.75
CA ALA A 366 27.70 1.06 17.05
C ALA A 366 28.69 1.42 18.20
N TYR A 367 28.78 0.62 19.26
CA TYR A 367 29.74 0.83 20.34
C TYR A 367 31.20 0.65 19.90
N LYS A 368 31.47 -0.32 19.01
CA LYS A 368 32.80 -0.49 18.41
C LYS A 368 33.24 0.73 17.62
N GLN A 369 32.33 1.44 16.94
CA GLN A 369 32.66 2.66 16.19
C GLN A 369 33.15 3.80 17.08
N ILE A 370 32.77 3.82 18.36
CA ILE A 370 33.25 4.82 19.35
C ILE A 370 34.39 4.27 20.23
N GLY A 371 35.01 3.16 19.84
CA GLY A 371 36.17 2.60 20.54
C GLY A 371 35.84 1.91 21.89
N LEU A 372 34.57 1.75 22.24
CA LEU A 372 34.17 1.02 23.44
C LEU A 372 34.26 -0.49 23.19
N GLN A 373 35.17 -1.14 23.92
CA GLN A 373 35.16 -2.59 24.10
C GLN A 373 34.26 -2.89 25.30
N PRO A 374 33.09 -3.52 25.11
CA PRO A 374 32.19 -3.80 26.23
C PRO A 374 32.83 -4.81 27.19
N ASP A 375 32.95 -4.40 28.45
CA ASP A 375 33.48 -5.21 29.55
C ASP A 375 32.57 -6.41 29.92
N ARG A 376 31.33 -6.40 29.41
CA ARG A 376 30.36 -7.48 29.55
C ARG A 376 30.08 -8.15 28.22
N ASP A 377 30.50 -9.40 28.22
CA ASP A 377 30.35 -10.43 27.23
C ASP A 377 29.00 -10.48 26.49
N TYR A 378 28.98 -9.98 25.25
CA TYR A 378 27.87 -10.14 24.31
C TYR A 378 27.99 -11.43 23.47
N ARG A 379 28.94 -12.34 23.76
CA ARG A 379 29.03 -13.68 23.12
C ARG A 379 27.70 -14.40 23.15
N TYR A 380 26.85 -14.11 24.14
CA TYR A 380 25.54 -14.70 24.29
C TYR A 380 24.61 -14.54 23.06
N VAL A 381 24.74 -13.46 22.28
CA VAL A 381 23.94 -13.24 21.06
C VAL A 381 24.44 -14.11 19.92
N GLU A 382 25.76 -14.23 19.78
CA GLU A 382 26.43 -15.11 18.82
C GLU A 382 26.19 -16.58 19.18
N ILE A 383 26.41 -16.97 20.43
CA ILE A 383 26.08 -18.29 20.98
C ILE A 383 24.61 -18.64 20.72
N ASN A 384 23.66 -17.72 20.98
CA ASN A 384 22.25 -18.01 20.71
C ASN A 384 21.96 -18.17 19.20
N ARG A 385 22.68 -17.48 18.32
CA ARG A 385 22.56 -17.66 16.87
C ARG A 385 23.10 -19.03 16.46
N ASP A 386 24.26 -19.41 16.99
CA ASP A 386 24.93 -20.66 16.65
C ASP A 386 24.13 -21.87 17.21
N LEU A 387 23.54 -21.74 18.41
CA LEU A 387 22.61 -22.74 18.96
C LEU A 387 21.34 -22.93 18.12
N ARG A 388 20.79 -21.85 17.55
CA ARG A 388 19.65 -21.96 16.62
C ARG A 388 20.02 -22.66 15.32
N GLN A 389 21.26 -22.52 14.86
CA GLN A 389 21.76 -23.26 13.70
C GLN A 389 22.00 -24.74 14.02
N MET A 390 22.38 -25.06 15.25
CA MET A 390 22.58 -26.43 15.72
C MET A 390 21.28 -27.19 15.98
N TYR A 391 20.21 -26.49 16.37
CA TYR A 391 18.94 -27.10 16.78
C TYR A 391 18.38 -28.13 15.77
N PRO A 392 18.27 -27.83 14.45
CA PRO A 392 17.72 -28.80 13.49
C PRO A 392 18.57 -30.08 13.39
N GLN A 393 19.88 -29.96 13.51
CA GLN A 393 20.78 -31.12 13.49
C GLN A 393 20.54 -32.01 14.71
N LEU A 394 20.38 -31.42 15.90
CA LEU A 394 20.09 -32.18 17.12
C LEU A 394 18.72 -32.88 17.06
N VAL A 395 17.69 -32.23 16.50
CA VAL A 395 16.38 -32.87 16.29
C VAL A 395 16.54 -34.10 15.39
N SER A 396 17.28 -33.95 14.29
CA SER A 396 17.56 -35.01 13.34
C SER A 396 18.31 -36.18 14.00
N ASP A 397 19.34 -35.87 14.80
CA ASP A 397 20.14 -36.88 15.50
C ASP A 397 19.30 -37.68 16.52
N VAL A 398 18.45 -37.01 17.29
CA VAL A 398 17.52 -37.65 18.25
C VAL A 398 16.53 -38.55 17.49
N THR A 399 15.91 -38.02 16.44
CA THR A 399 14.94 -38.74 15.61
C THR A 399 15.56 -39.99 14.98
N SER A 400 16.80 -39.87 14.47
CA SER A 400 17.56 -40.98 13.89
C SER A 400 17.90 -42.05 14.92
N LYS A 401 18.34 -41.66 16.12
CA LYS A 401 18.64 -42.62 17.21
C LYS A 401 17.41 -43.37 17.69
N LEU A 402 16.27 -42.68 17.84
CA LEU A 402 15.01 -43.32 18.19
C LEU A 402 14.54 -44.28 17.08
N GLY A 403 14.66 -43.87 15.81
CA GLY A 403 14.37 -44.72 14.66
C GLY A 403 15.24 -45.98 14.59
N ALA A 404 16.54 -45.86 14.89
CA ALA A 404 17.46 -47.00 14.94
C ALA A 404 17.10 -48.00 16.05
N ALA A 405 16.47 -47.55 17.13
CA ALA A 405 15.92 -48.41 18.19
C ALA A 405 14.52 -48.98 17.84
N GLY A 406 14.00 -48.70 16.65
CA GLY A 406 12.70 -49.21 16.17
C GLY A 406 11.50 -48.34 16.56
N ALA A 407 11.72 -47.13 17.10
CA ALA A 407 10.64 -46.20 17.39
C ALA A 407 10.20 -45.42 16.14
N THR A 408 8.91 -45.11 16.03
CA THR A 408 8.41 -44.19 15.01
C THR A 408 8.31 -42.78 15.59
N VAL A 409 8.87 -41.77 14.94
CA VAL A 409 8.83 -40.39 15.42
C VAL A 409 8.24 -39.49 14.35
N THR A 410 7.21 -38.72 14.70
CA THR A 410 6.60 -37.72 13.83
C THR A 410 6.67 -36.33 14.48
N GLN A 411 7.19 -35.34 13.75
CA GLN A 411 7.26 -33.96 14.22
C GLN A 411 6.06 -33.15 13.70
N ASP A 412 5.38 -32.43 14.59
CA ASP A 412 4.32 -31.48 14.22
C ASP A 412 4.92 -30.17 13.68
N SER A 413 4.53 -29.80 12.45
CA SER A 413 5.01 -28.58 11.77
C SER A 413 4.61 -27.26 12.44
N THR A 414 3.60 -27.28 13.31
CA THR A 414 3.08 -26.09 13.99
C THR A 414 3.58 -25.95 15.41
N SER A 415 3.68 -27.05 16.15
CA SER A 415 4.05 -27.04 17.58
C SER A 415 5.50 -27.44 17.84
N ASP A 416 6.22 -27.96 16.83
CA ASP A 416 7.56 -28.58 16.94
C ASP A 416 7.64 -29.75 17.95
N LEU A 417 6.49 -30.29 18.37
CA LEU A 417 6.45 -31.47 19.23
C LEU A 417 6.78 -32.74 18.44
N LEU A 418 7.54 -33.62 19.08
CA LEU A 418 7.86 -34.96 18.60
C LEU A 418 6.86 -35.94 19.21
N LEU A 419 6.02 -36.54 18.39
CA LEU A 419 5.15 -37.64 18.79
C LEU A 419 5.90 -38.95 18.57
N ILE A 420 6.22 -39.64 19.66
CA ILE A 420 7.00 -40.89 19.65
C ILE A 420 6.02 -42.06 19.79
N ASN A 421 6.11 -43.00 18.85
CA ASN A 421 5.28 -44.20 18.74
C ASN A 421 3.75 -43.96 18.66
N GLY A 422 3.32 -42.71 18.48
CA GLY A 422 1.92 -42.32 18.60
C GLY A 422 1.38 -42.32 20.03
N GLU A 423 2.25 -42.47 21.04
CA GLU A 423 1.85 -42.73 22.43
C GLU A 423 2.09 -41.53 23.36
N TYR A 424 3.23 -40.86 23.21
CA TYR A 424 3.57 -39.71 24.03
C TYR A 424 4.29 -38.63 23.24
N SER A 425 4.11 -37.41 23.70
CA SER A 425 4.67 -36.19 23.12
C SER A 425 5.94 -35.77 23.85
N ALA A 426 6.97 -35.43 23.09
CA ALA A 426 8.22 -34.91 23.59
C ALA A 426 8.52 -33.54 22.98
N SER A 427 8.97 -32.60 23.82
CA SER A 427 9.59 -31.36 23.34
C SER A 427 11.10 -31.42 23.52
N MET A 428 11.85 -30.73 22.66
CA MET A 428 13.30 -30.62 22.82
C MET A 428 13.73 -29.18 23.06
N VAL A 429 14.50 -28.97 24.13
CA VAL A 429 14.97 -27.65 24.57
C VAL A 429 16.49 -27.66 24.68
N LEU A 430 17.16 -26.69 24.06
CA LEU A 430 18.61 -26.50 24.19
C LEU A 430 18.88 -25.38 25.18
N SER A 431 19.71 -25.66 26.18
CA SER A 431 20.14 -24.66 27.16
C SER A 431 21.64 -24.44 27.10
N ARG A 432 22.02 -23.18 26.89
CA ARG A 432 23.42 -22.75 26.90
C ARG A 432 24.04 -22.81 28.30
N CYS A 433 25.32 -23.15 28.37
CA CYS A 433 26.13 -22.99 29.57
C CYS A 433 26.46 -21.51 29.80
N ARG A 434 26.35 -21.06 31.05
CA ARG A 434 26.79 -19.76 31.51
C ARG A 434 27.75 -19.94 32.68
N GLN A 435 28.96 -19.43 32.55
CA GLN A 435 29.90 -19.37 33.67
C GLN A 435 29.66 -18.09 34.48
N THR A 436 29.56 -18.22 35.80
CA THR A 436 29.46 -17.07 36.71
C THR A 436 30.83 -16.42 36.92
N GLN A 437 30.86 -15.23 37.51
CA GLN A 437 32.13 -14.57 37.87
C GLN A 437 32.97 -15.40 38.88
N ALA A 438 32.33 -16.27 39.66
CA ALA A 438 32.97 -17.17 40.60
C ALA A 438 33.41 -18.51 39.97
N GLY A 439 33.25 -18.68 38.65
CA GLY A 439 33.66 -19.87 37.92
C GLY A 439 32.63 -21.00 37.82
N SER A 440 31.55 -20.95 38.62
CA SER A 440 30.50 -21.98 38.61
C SER A 440 29.66 -21.97 37.32
N LEU A 441 29.16 -23.13 36.90
CA LEU A 441 28.34 -23.24 35.67
C LEU A 441 26.84 -23.20 35.97
N ARG A 442 26.08 -22.58 35.06
CA ARG A 442 24.62 -22.40 35.16
C ARG A 442 23.93 -22.54 33.80
N TRP A 443 22.79 -23.22 33.78
CA TRP A 443 21.92 -23.37 32.62
C TRP A 443 20.52 -22.88 32.99
N LEU A 444 19.99 -21.91 32.23
CA LEU A 444 18.68 -21.32 32.50
C LEU A 444 17.67 -21.82 31.46
N ILE A 445 16.68 -22.56 31.93
CA ILE A 445 15.70 -23.25 31.09
C ILE A 445 14.33 -22.61 31.25
N LYS A 446 13.63 -22.47 30.13
CA LYS A 446 12.22 -22.07 30.08
C LYS A 446 11.43 -23.19 29.41
N LEU A 447 10.69 -23.93 30.21
CA LEU A 447 9.78 -24.97 29.78
C LEU A 447 8.45 -24.35 29.34
N ASN A 448 7.64 -25.12 28.61
CA ASN A 448 6.24 -24.82 28.29
C ASN A 448 6.02 -23.47 27.57
N GLN A 449 6.72 -23.24 26.45
CA GLN A 449 6.58 -22.04 25.62
C GLN A 449 5.31 -22.07 24.74
N GLY A 450 4.15 -22.31 25.34
CA GLY A 450 2.86 -22.38 24.64
C GLY A 450 2.40 -23.78 24.24
N VAL A 451 3.18 -24.81 24.59
CA VAL A 451 2.87 -26.24 24.38
C VAL A 451 3.20 -27.01 25.66
N THR A 452 2.49 -28.11 25.92
CA THR A 452 2.67 -28.96 27.12
C THR A 452 2.94 -30.40 26.67
N PRO A 453 4.22 -30.81 26.55
CA PRO A 453 4.57 -32.19 26.21
C PRO A 453 4.44 -33.10 27.42
N ASP A 454 4.40 -34.42 27.21
CA ASP A 454 4.49 -35.41 28.29
C ASP A 454 5.90 -35.43 28.89
N ILE A 455 6.92 -35.25 28.04
CA ILE A 455 8.33 -35.25 28.44
C ILE A 455 9.08 -34.11 27.74
N THR A 456 10.04 -33.49 28.43
CA THR A 456 10.99 -32.56 27.81
C THR A 456 12.39 -33.15 27.76
N ILE A 457 12.94 -33.25 26.55
CA ILE A 457 14.33 -33.60 26.29
C ILE A 457 15.14 -32.30 26.37
N LEU A 458 15.77 -32.06 27.51
CA LEU A 458 16.62 -30.91 27.73
C LEU A 458 18.07 -31.27 27.38
N VAL A 459 18.66 -30.53 26.44
CA VAL A 459 20.06 -30.65 26.03
C VAL A 459 20.85 -29.55 26.75
N ARG A 460 21.74 -29.94 27.67
CA ARG A 460 22.67 -29.01 28.32
C ARG A 460 23.93 -28.91 27.47
N MET A 461 24.30 -27.70 27.10
CA MET A 461 25.52 -27.47 26.32
C MET A 461 26.77 -27.47 27.22
N ASN A 462 27.91 -27.86 26.67
CA ASN A 462 29.24 -27.74 27.30
C ASN A 462 29.64 -26.27 27.55
N ILE A 463 30.77 -26.06 28.23
CA ILE A 463 31.25 -24.72 28.61
C ILE A 463 31.53 -23.83 27.38
N GLU A 464 31.99 -24.41 26.27
CA GLU A 464 32.18 -23.71 24.99
C GLU A 464 30.88 -23.46 24.22
N ASN A 465 29.76 -24.08 24.62
CA ASN A 465 28.48 -24.10 23.90
C ASN A 465 28.56 -24.65 22.45
N THR A 466 29.51 -25.54 22.20
CA THR A 466 29.77 -26.13 20.87
C THR A 466 29.20 -27.54 20.72
N ALA A 467 28.91 -28.23 21.83
CA ALA A 467 28.35 -29.57 21.82
C ALA A 467 27.47 -29.82 23.07
N PRO A 468 26.53 -30.79 23.01
CA PRO A 468 25.86 -31.31 24.20
C PRO A 468 26.87 -31.85 25.21
N ALA A 469 26.71 -31.46 26.47
CA ALA A 469 27.41 -32.04 27.61
C ALA A 469 26.67 -33.25 28.16
N ASP A 470 25.35 -33.09 28.36
CA ASP A 470 24.47 -34.12 28.91
C ASP A 470 23.01 -33.80 28.54
N TYR A 471 22.12 -34.74 28.87
CA TYR A 471 20.70 -34.69 28.57
C TYR A 471 19.89 -34.86 29.86
N TYR A 472 18.76 -34.16 29.96
CA TYR A 472 17.76 -34.40 30.99
C TYR A 472 16.44 -34.81 30.33
N LEU A 473 15.82 -35.87 30.83
CA LEU A 473 14.49 -36.31 30.38
C LEU A 473 13.49 -35.95 31.47
N LEU A 474 12.82 -34.81 31.33
CA LEU A 474 11.98 -34.22 32.36
C LEU A 474 10.50 -34.53 32.12
N PRO A 475 9.86 -35.42 32.89
CA PRO A 475 8.43 -35.68 32.80
C PRO A 475 7.66 -34.45 33.29
N ILE A 476 6.61 -34.03 32.58
CA ILE A 476 5.87 -32.83 32.97
C ILE A 476 5.20 -32.96 34.35
N ILE A 477 4.87 -34.19 34.75
CA ILE A 477 4.24 -34.51 36.04
C ILE A 477 5.16 -34.24 37.24
N ASP A 478 6.48 -34.32 37.04
CA ASP A 478 7.47 -34.17 38.12
C ASP A 478 8.06 -32.76 38.16
N ILE A 479 7.64 -31.85 37.27
CA ILE A 479 8.22 -30.51 37.15
C ILE A 479 7.20 -29.42 37.47
N ASP A 480 7.31 -28.89 38.68
CA ASP A 480 6.39 -27.87 39.20
C ASP A 480 6.64 -26.44 38.69
N SER A 481 7.79 -26.18 38.06
CA SER A 481 8.19 -24.84 37.63
C SER A 481 8.48 -24.76 36.12
N PRO A 482 7.87 -23.80 35.40
CA PRO A 482 8.19 -23.56 33.98
C PRO A 482 9.57 -22.91 33.78
N LYS A 483 10.25 -22.50 34.85
CA LYS A 483 11.61 -21.94 34.81
C LYS A 483 12.51 -22.73 35.73
N LEU A 484 13.51 -23.38 35.16
CA LEU A 484 14.53 -24.13 35.91
C LEU A 484 15.89 -23.45 35.75
N LEU A 485 16.66 -23.45 36.84
CA LEU A 485 18.06 -23.04 36.84
C LEU A 485 18.88 -24.25 37.26
N LEU A 486 19.53 -24.90 36.29
CA LEU A 486 20.43 -25.99 36.58
C LEU A 486 21.84 -25.48 36.89
N CYS A 487 22.47 -26.17 37.82
CA CYS A 487 23.84 -26.07 38.29
C CYS A 487 24.59 -27.35 37.91
N GLU A 488 25.87 -27.42 38.26
CA GLU A 488 26.68 -28.64 38.07
C GLU A 488 26.13 -29.82 38.87
N VAL A 489 25.56 -29.55 40.05
CA VAL A 489 24.85 -30.52 40.90
C VAL A 489 23.51 -29.89 41.31
N ASN A 490 22.39 -30.57 41.07
CA ASN A 490 21.04 -30.06 41.28
C ASN A 490 20.28 -30.80 42.38
N GLY A 491 20.85 -31.90 42.87
CA GLY A 491 20.25 -32.76 43.88
C GLY A 491 19.38 -33.85 43.26
N VAL A 492 18.99 -34.82 44.10
CA VAL A 492 18.35 -36.07 43.69
C VAL A 492 17.09 -35.85 42.84
N HIS A 493 16.31 -34.82 43.11
CA HIS A 493 15.06 -34.55 42.41
C HIS A 493 15.24 -34.22 40.92
N LEU A 494 16.38 -33.66 40.51
CA LEU A 494 16.64 -33.30 39.11
C LEU A 494 17.70 -34.19 38.49
N ASP A 495 18.77 -34.52 39.24
CA ASP A 495 19.88 -35.31 38.73
C ASP A 495 19.51 -36.79 38.49
N THR A 496 18.38 -37.27 39.03
CA THR A 496 17.81 -38.59 38.67
C THR A 496 17.33 -38.68 37.22
N TYR A 497 17.02 -37.54 36.60
CA TYR A 497 16.61 -37.44 35.21
C TYR A 497 17.77 -37.12 34.26
N GLN A 498 19.01 -37.09 34.77
CA GLN A 498 20.21 -36.79 33.98
C GLN A 498 20.76 -38.05 33.32
N PHE A 499 21.12 -37.93 32.04
CA PHE A 499 21.71 -38.99 31.24
C PHE A 499 22.87 -38.44 30.41
N ASP A 500 23.96 -39.19 30.34
CA ASP A 500 25.13 -38.83 29.52
C ASP A 500 24.84 -38.97 28.01
N SER A 501 23.83 -39.76 27.66
CA SER A 501 23.46 -40.03 26.27
C SER A 501 21.96 -40.24 26.11
N LEU A 502 21.50 -40.23 24.86
CA LEU A 502 20.11 -40.51 24.49
C LEU A 502 19.81 -42.02 24.42
N GLU A 503 20.73 -42.91 24.81
CA GLU A 503 20.54 -44.36 24.73
C GLU A 503 19.39 -44.83 25.62
N PHE A 504 19.23 -44.24 26.81
CA PHE A 504 18.10 -44.56 27.68
C PHE A 504 16.76 -44.19 27.04
N LEU A 505 16.67 -43.02 26.39
CA LEU A 505 15.45 -42.63 25.67
C LEU A 505 15.18 -43.60 24.51
N ALA A 506 16.23 -43.98 23.78
CA ALA A 506 16.12 -44.92 22.66
C ALA A 506 15.66 -46.30 23.12
N SER A 507 16.21 -46.84 24.22
CA SER A 507 15.79 -48.13 24.77
C SER A 507 14.36 -48.09 25.33
N ALA A 508 13.98 -47.01 26.01
CA ALA A 508 12.61 -46.82 26.51
C ALA A 508 11.57 -46.70 25.37
N SER A 509 12.00 -46.25 24.19
CA SER A 509 11.13 -46.11 23.01
C SER A 509 11.15 -47.35 22.10
N ALA A 510 12.00 -48.34 22.39
CA ALA A 510 12.20 -49.50 21.54
C ALA A 510 10.95 -50.39 21.52
N ARG A 511 10.63 -50.93 20.33
CA ARG A 511 9.55 -51.89 20.15
C ARG A 511 10.14 -53.28 19.94
N GLU A 512 10.04 -54.14 20.95
CA GLU A 512 10.25 -55.57 20.76
C GLU A 512 9.03 -56.20 20.08
N LYS A 513 9.26 -57.00 19.03
CA LYS A 513 8.20 -57.85 18.49
C LYS A 513 7.93 -58.95 19.50
N VAL A 514 6.76 -58.91 20.13
CA VAL A 514 6.24 -60.08 20.84
C VAL A 514 5.91 -61.12 19.77
N GLU A 515 6.74 -62.15 19.63
CA GLU A 515 6.34 -63.36 18.88
C GLU A 515 5.16 -63.99 19.64
N VAL A 516 3.98 -63.96 19.00
CA VAL A 516 2.74 -64.58 19.50
C VAL A 516 2.70 -66.04 19.08
#